data_AF-A0A660UB09-F1
#
_entry.id   AF-A0A660UB09-F1
#
_cell.length_a   1.000
_cell.length_b   1.000
_cell.length_c   1.000
_cell.angle_alpha   90.00
_cell.angle_beta   90.00
_cell.angle_gamma   90.00
#
_symmetry.space_group_name_H-M   'P 1'
#
loop_
_entity.id
_entity.type
_entity.pdbx_description
1 polymer ?
#
loop_
_entity_poly.entity_id
_entity_poly.type
_entity_poly.pdbx_seq_one_letter_code
_entity_poly.pdbx_strand_id
1 'polypeptide(L)'
;LAYGREPSESGRVHRDVKFRYQQGDPEVVGAMEELARYAEEARDALYRGDYERLGELMNANFEIRRRLYGDEALGRASLEMIEIAREMGLPAKFPGSGGAVIAMYRTEEEAERLIEAYRKAGYEAVKVQIERK
;
A
#
# COMPACT_ATOMS: atom_id res chain seq x y z
N LEU A 1 8.75 -6.00 2.36
CA LEU A 1 7.61 -5.98 3.32
C LEU A 1 8.14 -5.44 4.62
N ALA A 2 7.55 -4.36 5.12
CA ALA A 2 7.84 -3.79 6.44
C ALA A 2 6.61 -3.91 7.33
N TYR A 3 6.78 -4.11 8.64
CA TYR A 3 5.68 -4.22 9.59
C TYR A 3 6.11 -3.78 11.00
N GLY A 4 5.14 -3.29 11.77
CA GLY A 4 5.29 -2.93 13.17
C GLY A 4 4.74 -4.02 14.10
N ARG A 5 4.93 -3.83 15.42
CA ARG A 5 4.38 -4.71 16.46
C ARG A 5 3.02 -4.23 17.02
N GLU A 6 2.56 -3.08 16.58
CA GLU A 6 1.29 -2.51 17.04
C GLU A 6 0.10 -3.28 16.44
N PRO A 7 -0.94 -3.57 17.24
CA PRO A 7 -2.14 -4.23 16.74
C PRO A 7 -2.89 -3.33 15.75
N SER A 8 -3.27 -3.87 14.60
CA SER A 8 -4.08 -3.15 13.61
C SER A 8 -5.57 -3.16 13.99
N GLU A 9 -6.17 -2.01 14.28
CA GLU A 9 -7.62 -1.89 14.48
C GLU A 9 -8.40 -1.75 13.16
N SER A 10 -8.45 -2.81 12.35
CA SER A 10 -9.07 -2.75 11.02
C SER A 10 -10.60 -2.95 11.01
N GLY A 11 -11.18 -3.59 12.04
CA GLY A 11 -12.57 -4.06 12.02
C GLY A 11 -13.64 -2.97 12.06
N ARG A 12 -13.37 -1.83 12.70
CA ARG A 12 -14.31 -0.69 12.74
C ARG A 12 -14.33 0.08 11.43
N VAL A 13 -13.14 0.33 10.88
CA VAL A 13 -12.94 1.19 9.72
C VAL A 13 -13.55 0.57 8.45
N HIS A 14 -13.36 -0.73 8.22
CA HIS A 14 -13.93 -1.39 7.03
C HIS A 14 -15.47 -1.41 7.02
N ARG A 15 -16.13 -1.33 8.19
CA ARG A 15 -17.60 -1.31 8.26
C ARG A 15 -18.20 -0.01 7.72
N ASP A 16 -17.55 1.12 7.97
CA ASP A 16 -18.03 2.42 7.51
C ASP A 16 -18.01 2.54 5.97
N VAL A 17 -16.86 2.26 5.36
CA VAL A 17 -16.73 2.28 3.88
C VAL A 17 -17.71 1.30 3.22
N LYS A 18 -17.88 0.10 3.79
CA LYS A 18 -18.87 -0.86 3.30
C LYS A 18 -20.30 -0.31 3.40
N PHE A 19 -20.64 0.31 4.52
CA PHE A 19 -21.96 0.92 4.71
C PHE A 19 -22.21 2.03 3.69
N ARG A 20 -21.27 2.97 3.55
CA ARG A 20 -21.35 4.07 2.55
C ARG A 20 -21.52 3.55 1.13
N TYR A 21 -20.77 2.52 0.75
CA TYR A 21 -20.93 1.85 -0.54
C TYR A 21 -22.34 1.28 -0.74
N GLN A 22 -22.89 0.60 0.27
CA GLN A 22 -24.25 0.05 0.22
C GLN A 22 -25.35 1.11 0.13
N GLN A 23 -25.08 2.32 0.62
CA GLN A 23 -25.96 3.48 0.46
C GLN A 23 -25.80 4.19 -0.89
N GLY A 24 -24.86 3.76 -1.74
CA GLY A 24 -24.60 4.38 -3.04
C GLY A 24 -23.88 5.71 -2.94
N ASP A 25 -23.08 5.93 -1.89
CA ASP A 25 -22.25 7.13 -1.76
C ASP A 25 -21.36 7.30 -3.02
N PRO A 26 -21.54 8.39 -3.81
CA PRO A 26 -20.85 8.56 -5.07
C PRO A 26 -19.32 8.59 -4.95
N GLU A 27 -18.79 9.11 -3.84
CA GLU A 27 -17.35 9.14 -3.60
C GLU A 27 -16.81 7.71 -3.43
N VAL A 28 -17.48 6.90 -2.61
CA VAL A 28 -17.04 5.54 -2.31
C VAL A 28 -17.23 4.64 -3.53
N VAL A 29 -18.37 4.75 -4.23
CA VAL A 29 -18.63 3.97 -5.45
C VAL A 29 -17.59 4.31 -6.53
N GLY A 30 -17.37 5.60 -6.81
CA GLY A 30 -16.38 6.03 -7.80
C GLY A 30 -14.95 5.59 -7.44
N ALA A 31 -14.59 5.63 -6.16
CA ALA A 31 -13.30 5.13 -5.71
C ALA A 31 -13.15 3.60 -5.88
N MET A 32 -14.21 2.81 -5.67
CA MET A 32 -14.18 1.37 -5.91
C MET A 32 -14.04 1.04 -7.40
N GLU A 33 -14.70 1.79 -8.28
CA GLU A 33 -14.52 1.67 -9.74
C GLU A 33 -13.09 2.03 -10.16
N GLU A 34 -12.50 3.08 -9.57
CA GLU A 34 -11.12 3.47 -9.82
C GLU A 34 -10.12 2.39 -9.38
N LEU A 35 -10.32 1.83 -8.18
CA LEU A 35 -9.52 0.70 -7.69
C LEU A 35 -9.63 -0.54 -8.59
N ALA A 36 -10.81 -0.82 -9.14
CA ALA A 36 -11.01 -1.92 -10.08
C ALA A 36 -10.21 -1.70 -11.37
N ARG A 37 -10.26 -0.49 -11.95
CA ARG A 37 -9.45 -0.14 -13.13
C ARG A 37 -7.96 -0.27 -12.86
N TYR A 38 -7.49 0.23 -11.71
CA TYR A 38 -6.07 0.08 -11.33
C TYR A 38 -5.63 -1.37 -11.22
N ALA A 39 -6.51 -2.28 -10.79
CA ALA A 39 -6.18 -3.70 -10.74
C ALA A 39 -6.02 -4.31 -12.14
N GLU A 40 -6.89 -3.95 -13.09
CA GLU A 40 -6.78 -4.36 -14.49
C GLU A 40 -5.51 -3.80 -15.15
N GLU A 41 -5.23 -2.52 -14.95
CA GLU A 41 -4.02 -1.88 -15.47
C GLU A 41 -2.74 -2.47 -14.85
N ALA A 42 -2.75 -2.78 -13.55
CA ALA A 42 -1.61 -3.39 -12.88
C ALA A 42 -1.32 -4.79 -13.41
N ARG A 43 -2.36 -5.57 -13.71
CA ARG A 43 -2.23 -6.87 -14.39
C ARG A 43 -1.56 -6.70 -15.76
N ASP A 44 -2.03 -5.74 -16.56
CA ASP A 44 -1.48 -5.51 -17.89
C ASP A 44 -0.03 -5.00 -17.85
N ALA A 45 0.28 -4.13 -16.89
CA ALA A 45 1.63 -3.65 -16.62
C ALA A 45 2.57 -4.81 -16.25
N LEU A 46 2.12 -5.72 -15.37
CA LEU A 46 2.87 -6.93 -15.02
C LEU A 46 3.15 -7.82 -16.24
N TYR A 47 2.16 -8.04 -17.11
CA TYR A 47 2.36 -8.85 -18.32
C TYR A 47 3.32 -8.22 -19.33
N ARG A 48 3.36 -6.88 -19.39
CA ARG A 48 4.24 -6.13 -20.29
C ARG A 48 5.64 -5.87 -19.70
N GLY A 49 5.85 -6.19 -18.41
CA GLY A 49 7.08 -5.85 -17.69
C GLY A 49 7.23 -4.35 -17.40
N ASP A 50 6.12 -3.61 -17.42
CA ASP A 50 6.09 -2.17 -17.13
C ASP A 50 6.01 -1.93 -15.61
N TYR A 51 7.16 -2.09 -14.96
CA TYR A 51 7.26 -1.95 -13.50
C TYR A 51 7.18 -0.50 -13.04
N GLU A 52 7.42 0.47 -13.92
CA GLU A 52 7.22 1.89 -13.61
C GLU A 52 5.72 2.17 -13.46
N ARG A 53 4.90 1.77 -14.44
CA ARG A 53 3.44 1.92 -14.34
C ARG A 53 2.86 1.15 -13.17
N LEU A 54 3.37 -0.05 -12.88
CA LEU A 54 2.95 -0.81 -11.70
C LEU A 54 3.21 -0.03 -10.39
N GLY A 55 4.38 0.61 -10.28
CA GLY A 55 4.74 1.45 -9.16
C GLY A 55 3.81 2.66 -9.00
N GLU A 56 3.50 3.35 -10.09
CA GLU A 56 2.53 4.47 -10.08
C GLU A 56 1.15 4.01 -9.58
N LEU A 57 0.65 2.88 -10.09
CA LEU A 57 -0.62 2.29 -9.68
C LEU A 57 -0.61 1.87 -8.21
N MET A 58 0.51 1.38 -7.68
CA MET A 58 0.64 1.09 -6.25
C MET A 58 0.49 2.35 -5.40
N ASN A 59 1.15 3.45 -5.77
CA ASN A 59 1.02 4.72 -5.06
C ASN A 59 -0.41 5.28 -5.15
N ALA A 60 -1.00 5.30 -6.35
CA ALA A 60 -2.36 5.78 -6.57
C ALA A 60 -3.40 4.96 -5.79
N ASN A 61 -3.23 3.64 -5.72
CA ASN A 61 -4.07 2.77 -4.90
C ASN A 61 -4.02 3.15 -3.41
N PHE A 62 -2.83 3.48 -2.90
CA PHE A 62 -2.69 3.95 -1.53
C PHE A 62 -3.34 5.32 -1.30
N GLU A 63 -3.24 6.25 -2.26
CA GLU A 63 -3.90 7.56 -2.14
C GLU A 63 -5.43 7.44 -2.03
N ILE A 64 -6.05 6.57 -2.85
CA ILE A 64 -7.49 6.30 -2.71
C ILE A 64 -7.80 5.78 -1.30
N ARG A 65 -6.97 4.86 -0.80
CA ARG A 65 -7.17 4.31 0.54
C ARG A 65 -7.07 5.40 1.60
N ARG A 66 -6.05 6.26 1.55
CA ARG A 66 -5.88 7.39 2.48
C ARG A 66 -7.06 8.34 2.42
N ARG A 67 -7.55 8.67 1.22
CA ARG A 67 -8.73 9.51 1.02
C ARG A 67 -10.00 8.92 1.65
N LEU A 68 -10.27 7.63 1.43
CA LEU A 68 -11.49 6.99 1.91
C LEU A 68 -11.51 6.73 3.42
N TYR A 69 -10.36 6.40 4.00
CA TYR A 69 -10.27 5.94 5.38
C TYR A 69 -9.78 7.03 6.35
N GLY A 70 -8.98 7.97 5.87
CA GLY A 70 -8.34 9.00 6.69
C GLY A 70 -7.13 8.49 7.48
N ASP A 71 -6.25 9.43 7.84
CA ASP A 71 -4.96 9.14 8.47
C ASP A 71 -5.08 8.43 9.82
N GLU A 72 -6.09 8.81 10.62
CA GLU A 72 -6.38 8.19 11.92
C GLU A 72 -6.62 6.69 11.77
N ALA A 73 -7.41 6.30 10.79
CA ALA A 73 -7.74 4.91 10.52
C ALA A 73 -6.57 4.10 9.94
N LEU A 74 -5.68 4.74 9.19
CA LEU A 74 -4.49 4.09 8.63
C LEU A 74 -3.39 3.87 9.67
N GLY A 75 -3.38 4.71 10.71
CA GLY A 75 -2.44 4.66 11.81
C GLY A 75 -1.08 5.26 11.47
N ARG A 76 -0.53 6.02 12.42
CA ARG A 76 0.73 6.77 12.26
C ARG A 76 1.89 5.90 11.80
N ALA A 77 2.05 4.71 12.38
CA ALA A 77 3.14 3.79 12.04
C ALA A 77 3.09 3.34 10.56
N SER A 78 1.89 3.04 10.05
CA SER A 78 1.73 2.62 8.66
C SER A 78 1.99 3.77 7.69
N LEU A 79 1.58 5.00 8.05
CA LEU A 79 1.84 6.21 7.26
C LEU A 79 3.34 6.52 7.21
N GLU A 80 4.02 6.47 8.35
CA GLU A 80 5.48 6.65 8.42
C GLU A 80 6.22 5.62 7.56
N MET A 81 5.80 4.35 7.58
CA MET A 81 6.39 3.34 6.71
C MET A 81 6.19 3.61 5.21
N ILE A 82 5.08 4.22 4.81
CA ILE A 82 4.86 4.64 3.42
C ILE A 82 5.77 5.82 3.07
N GLU A 83 5.87 6.81 3.97
CA GLU A 83 6.69 8.01 3.78
C GLU A 83 8.17 7.66 3.61
N ILE A 84 8.72 6.78 4.45
CA ILE A 84 10.11 6.30 4.33
C ILE A 84 10.42 5.77 2.92
N ALA A 85 9.54 4.93 2.36
CA ALA A 85 9.75 4.40 1.01
C ALA A 85 9.68 5.50 -0.06
N ARG A 86 8.70 6.41 0.06
CA ARG A 86 8.47 7.46 -0.92
C ARG A 86 9.55 8.53 -0.94
N GLU A 87 10.12 8.88 0.22
CA GLU A 87 11.28 9.79 0.31
C GLU A 87 12.49 9.23 -0.44
N MET A 88 12.58 7.91 -0.59
CA MET A 88 13.60 7.22 -1.37
C MET A 88 13.21 7.03 -2.85
N GLY A 89 12.04 7.53 -3.27
CA GLY A 89 11.50 7.36 -4.61
C GLY A 89 10.95 5.94 -4.88
N LEU A 90 10.68 5.16 -3.84
CA LEU A 90 10.22 3.78 -3.95
C LEU A 90 8.70 3.70 -3.77
N PRO A 91 7.95 3.14 -4.74
CA PRO A 91 6.51 2.98 -4.62
C PRO A 91 6.14 2.05 -3.46
N ALA A 92 5.12 2.41 -2.70
CA ALA A 92 4.68 1.62 -1.56
C ALA A 92 3.18 1.72 -1.34
N LYS A 93 2.59 0.64 -0.82
CA LYS A 93 1.17 0.58 -0.44
C LYS A 93 0.94 -0.42 0.68
N PHE A 94 -0.28 -0.45 1.19
CA PHE A 94 -0.69 -1.50 2.15
C PHE A 94 -0.96 -2.82 1.41
N PRO A 95 -0.38 -3.94 1.85
CA PRO A 95 -0.68 -5.27 1.31
C PRO A 95 -1.99 -5.86 1.87
N GLY A 96 -2.55 -5.27 2.92
CA GLY A 96 -3.71 -5.80 3.65
C GLY A 96 -4.42 -4.73 4.48
N SER A 97 -5.08 -5.13 5.57
CA SER A 97 -5.95 -4.25 6.36
C SER A 97 -5.23 -3.20 7.23
N GLY A 98 -3.92 -3.32 7.44
CA GLY A 98 -3.08 -2.34 8.14
C GLY A 98 -1.88 -3.00 8.82
N GLY A 99 -0.99 -2.22 9.42
CA GLY A 99 0.15 -2.72 10.23
C GLY A 99 1.34 -3.24 9.42
N ALA A 100 1.24 -3.27 8.09
CA ALA A 100 2.34 -3.62 7.20
C ALA A 100 2.29 -2.80 5.90
N VAL A 101 3.45 -2.64 5.28
CA VAL A 101 3.64 -1.95 3.99
C VAL A 101 4.45 -2.83 3.06
N ILE A 102 4.04 -2.88 1.80
CA ILE A 102 4.82 -3.48 0.71
C ILE A 102 5.33 -2.37 -0.20
N ALA A 103 6.61 -2.43 -0.52
CA ALA A 103 7.31 -1.48 -1.36
C ALA A 103 7.99 -2.21 -2.54
N MET A 104 8.07 -1.53 -3.68
CA MET A 104 8.82 -1.97 -4.85
C MET A 104 10.21 -1.34 -4.87
N TYR A 105 11.20 -2.10 -5.33
CA TYR A 105 12.57 -1.66 -5.58
C TYR A 105 13.02 -2.21 -6.93
N ARG A 106 14.04 -1.58 -7.52
CA ARG A 106 14.59 -1.94 -8.85
C ARG A 106 15.94 -2.63 -8.73
N THR A 107 16.68 -2.33 -7.67
CA THR A 107 18.01 -2.92 -7.45
C THR A 107 18.16 -3.45 -6.03
N GLU A 108 19.14 -4.33 -5.83
CA GLU A 108 19.45 -4.88 -4.51
C GLU A 108 19.93 -3.77 -3.55
N GLU A 109 20.67 -2.78 -4.05
CA GLU A 109 21.12 -1.63 -3.26
C GLU A 109 19.94 -0.76 -2.79
N GLU A 110 18.89 -0.60 -3.60
CA GLU A 110 17.65 0.05 -3.16
C GLU A 110 16.96 -0.75 -2.07
N ALA A 111 16.88 -2.08 -2.22
CA ALA A 111 16.27 -2.96 -1.22
C ALA A 111 17.02 -2.90 0.12
N GLU A 112 18.35 -2.95 0.10
CA GLU A 112 19.19 -2.89 1.29
C GLU A 112 19.05 -1.55 2.01
N ARG A 113 19.12 -0.43 1.28
CA ARG A 113 18.93 0.91 1.86
C ARG A 113 17.53 1.07 2.46
N LEU A 114 16.50 0.55 1.79
CA LEU A 114 15.12 0.64 2.28
C LEU A 114 14.93 -0.18 3.55
N ILE A 115 15.44 -1.42 3.59
CA ILE A 115 15.39 -2.28 4.77
C ILE A 115 16.12 -1.62 5.95
N GLU A 116 17.28 -1.01 5.71
CA GLU A 116 18.03 -0.30 6.74
C GLU A 116 17.27 0.93 7.25
N ALA A 117 16.63 1.70 6.36
CA ALA A 117 15.80 2.84 6.74
C ALA A 117 14.62 2.43 7.64
N TYR A 118 13.92 1.34 7.28
CA TYR A 118 12.86 0.79 8.12
C TYR A 118 13.35 0.36 9.50
N ARG A 119 14.49 -0.35 9.57
CA ARG A 119 15.08 -0.81 10.84
C ARG A 119 15.51 0.34 11.73
N LYS A 120 16.10 1.39 11.17
CA LYS A 120 16.45 2.62 11.90
C LYS A 120 15.23 3.32 12.49
N ALA A 121 14.10 3.27 11.80
CA ALA A 121 12.82 3.78 12.28
C ALA A 121 12.09 2.82 13.25
N GLY A 122 12.69 1.68 13.60
CA GLY A 122 12.13 0.73 14.58
C GLY A 122 11.18 -0.32 13.99
N TYR A 123 11.12 -0.45 12.66
CA TYR A 123 10.28 -1.43 11.96
C TYR A 123 11.06 -2.71 11.58
N GLU A 124 10.34 -3.83 11.53
CA GLU A 124 10.88 -5.07 10.96
C GLU A 124 10.68 -5.06 9.45
N ALA A 125 11.67 -5.52 8.68
CA ALA A 125 11.61 -5.52 7.21
C ALA A 125 12.31 -6.74 6.59
N VAL A 126 11.66 -7.32 5.58
CA VAL A 126 12.11 -8.51 4.85
C VAL A 126 11.87 -8.38 3.34
N LYS A 127 12.72 -9.03 2.54
CA LYS A 127 12.50 -9.23 1.09
C LYS A 127 11.44 -10.32 0.89
N VAL A 128 10.48 -10.07 0.02
CA VAL A 128 9.42 -11.05 -0.31
C VAL A 128 9.93 -11.93 -1.44
N GLN A 129 9.80 -13.25 -1.28
CA GLN A 129 10.07 -14.22 -2.34
C GLN A 129 8.74 -14.66 -2.97
N ILE A 130 8.70 -14.72 -4.30
CA ILE A 130 7.54 -15.20 -5.05
C ILE A 130 7.83 -16.63 -5.46
N GLU A 131 7.10 -17.57 -4.86
CA GLU A 131 7.12 -18.97 -5.29
C GLU A 131 6.26 -19.13 -6.56
N ARG A 132 6.84 -19.71 -7.61
CA ARG A 132 6.07 -20.16 -8.77
C ARG A 132 5.58 -21.57 -8.49
N LYS A 133 4.26 -21.75 -8.43
CA LYS A 133 3.63 -23.07 -8.43
C LYS A 133 3.64 -23.68 -9.82
#